data_AF-A0A366SIH4-F1
#
_entry.id   AF-A0A366SIH4-F1
#
_cell.length_a   1.000
_cell.length_b   1.000
_cell.length_c   1.000
_cell.angle_alpha   90.00
_cell.angle_beta   90.00
_cell.angle_gamma   90.00
#
_symmetry.space_group_name_H-M   'P 1'
#
loop_
_entity.id
_entity.type
_entity.pdbx_description
1 polymer ?
#
loop_
_entity_poly.entity_id
_entity_poly.type
_entity_poly.pdbx_seq_one_letter_code
_entity_poly.pdbx_strand_id
1 'polypeptide(L)'
;MILNDEVNRVFITYKDHLTRFGYHYIETICKHHHVEIVVENKKEKSVFIEEELTNDLMSLIASFSGKLYGLRAHKNKEVKNYGK
;
A
#
# COMPACT_ATOMS: atom_id res chain seq x y z
N MET A 1 -15.63 -10.27 5.19
CA MET A 1 -16.08 -9.78 3.87
C MET A 1 -15.51 -10.62 2.73
N ILE A 2 -14.42 -10.24 2.02
CA ILE A 2 -13.93 -11.05 0.88
C ILE A 2 -13.50 -12.45 1.32
N LEU A 3 -12.67 -12.56 2.35
CA LEU A 3 -12.18 -13.84 2.88
C LEU A 3 -13.27 -14.72 3.51
N ASN A 4 -14.46 -14.18 3.75
CA ASN A 4 -15.59 -14.88 4.34
C ASN A 4 -16.66 -15.24 3.29
N ASP A 5 -16.37 -15.05 2.00
CA ASP A 5 -17.31 -15.27 0.89
C ASP A 5 -18.59 -14.41 0.96
N GLU A 6 -18.51 -13.25 1.62
CA GLU A 6 -19.65 -12.32 1.79
C GLU A 6 -19.70 -11.25 0.67
N VAL A 7 -18.77 -11.28 -0.27
CA VAL A 7 -18.63 -10.27 -1.33
C VAL A 7 -18.69 -10.95 -2.69
N ASN A 8 -19.50 -10.41 -3.60
CA ASN A 8 -19.58 -10.91 -4.98
C ASN A 8 -18.70 -10.09 -5.93
N ARG A 9 -18.66 -8.77 -5.75
CA ARG A 9 -17.98 -7.86 -6.66
C ARG A 9 -17.41 -6.65 -5.92
N VAL A 10 -16.22 -6.21 -6.34
CA VAL A 10 -15.56 -5.00 -5.87
C VAL A 10 -15.52 -4.01 -7.03
N PHE A 11 -16.10 -2.83 -6.85
CA PHE A 11 -16.05 -1.75 -7.84
C PHE A 11 -14.96 -0.76 -7.43
N ILE A 12 -14.04 -0.49 -8.35
CA ILE A 12 -12.99 0.51 -8.18
C ILE A 12 -12.98 1.46 -9.36
N THR A 13 -12.55 2.69 -9.14
CA THR A 13 -12.38 3.66 -10.24
C THR A 13 -11.13 3.34 -11.05
N TYR A 14 -10.02 3.03 -10.37
CA TYR A 14 -8.74 2.72 -11.02
C TYR A 14 -7.99 1.65 -10.21
N LYS A 15 -7.09 0.89 -10.85
CA LYS A 15 -6.38 -0.22 -10.21
C LYS A 15 -5.53 0.21 -9.00
N ASP A 16 -4.92 1.37 -9.11
CA ASP A 16 -4.04 1.97 -8.11
C ASP A 16 -4.78 2.55 -6.90
N HIS A 17 -6.06 2.90 -7.04
CA HIS A 17 -6.93 3.24 -5.92
C HIS A 17 -7.27 2.05 -5.03
N LEU A 18 -7.23 0.82 -5.56
CA LEU A 18 -7.41 -0.38 -4.74
C LEU A 18 -6.19 -0.59 -3.85
N THR A 19 -5.00 -0.41 -4.44
CA THR A 19 -3.73 -0.45 -3.72
C THR A 19 -2.60 0.09 -4.59
N ARG A 20 -1.64 0.81 -3.98
CA ARG A 20 -0.43 1.25 -4.68
C ARG A 20 0.53 0.09 -5.00
N PHE A 21 0.55 -0.95 -4.16
CA PHE A 21 1.38 -2.14 -4.35
C PHE A 21 0.62 -3.44 -4.06
N GLY A 22 1.02 -4.54 -4.68
CA GLY A 22 0.41 -5.85 -4.37
C GLY A 22 -0.98 -6.05 -4.96
N TYR A 23 -1.37 -5.29 -5.98
CA TYR A 23 -2.65 -5.48 -6.69
C TYR A 23 -2.85 -6.94 -7.11
N HIS A 24 -1.81 -7.58 -7.66
CA HIS A 24 -1.89 -8.97 -8.10
C HIS A 24 -2.20 -9.94 -6.95
N TYR A 25 -1.73 -9.65 -5.74
CA TYR A 25 -2.02 -10.46 -4.56
C TYR A 25 -3.50 -10.35 -4.19
N ILE A 26 -4.03 -9.11 -4.15
CA ILE A 26 -5.46 -8.86 -3.92
C ILE A 26 -6.31 -9.50 -5.01
N GLU A 27 -5.91 -9.36 -6.28
CA GLU A 27 -6.59 -9.97 -7.41
C GLU A 27 -6.63 -11.50 -7.30
N THR A 28 -5.53 -12.12 -6.86
CA THR A 28 -5.47 -13.57 -6.65
C THR A 28 -6.41 -14.02 -5.53
N ILE A 29 -6.46 -13.28 -4.43
CA ILE A 29 -7.42 -13.53 -3.34
C ILE A 29 -8.86 -13.38 -3.85
N CYS A 30 -9.18 -12.30 -4.55
CA CYS A 30 -10.51 -12.10 -5.11
C CYS A 30 -10.89 -13.24 -6.06
N LYS A 31 -10.00 -13.65 -6.95
CA LYS A 31 -10.21 -14.81 -7.85
C LYS A 31 -10.48 -16.11 -7.08
N HIS A 32 -9.71 -16.38 -6.03
CA HIS A 32 -9.90 -17.56 -5.19
C HIS A 32 -11.29 -17.59 -4.53
N HIS A 33 -11.80 -16.42 -4.13
CA HIS A 33 -13.12 -16.25 -3.51
C HIS A 33 -14.22 -15.93 -4.54
N HIS A 34 -13.98 -16.15 -5.83
CA HIS A 34 -14.95 -15.89 -6.91
C HIS A 34 -15.48 -14.44 -6.94
N VAL A 35 -14.67 -13.50 -6.46
CA VAL A 35 -14.97 -12.08 -6.42
C VAL A 35 -14.44 -11.39 -7.68
N GLU A 36 -15.32 -10.71 -8.40
CA GLU A 36 -14.95 -9.93 -9.57
C GLU A 36 -14.51 -8.52 -9.17
N ILE A 37 -13.37 -8.06 -9.67
CA ILE A 37 -12.94 -6.65 -9.55
C ILE A 37 -13.34 -5.92 -10.84
N VAL A 38 -14.26 -4.96 -10.73
CA VAL A 38 -14.74 -4.14 -11.84
C VAL A 38 -14.12 -2.75 -11.75
N VAL A 39 -13.47 -2.31 -12.84
CA VAL A 39 -12.77 -1.03 -12.91
C VAL A 39 -13.57 -0.04 -13.76
N GLU A 40 -14.11 1.02 -13.14
CA GLU A 40 -14.81 2.12 -13.81
C GLU A 40 -13.82 3.19 -14.29
N ASN A 41 -13.46 3.14 -15.57
CA ASN A 41 -12.51 4.09 -16.14
C ASN A 41 -13.15 5.48 -16.38
N LYS A 42 -13.07 6.38 -15.39
CA LYS A 42 -13.50 7.79 -15.54
C LYS A 42 -12.37 8.61 -16.19
N LYS A 43 -12.64 9.20 -17.36
CA LYS A 43 -11.67 9.90 -18.24
C LYS A 43 -11.19 11.27 -17.75
N GLU A 44 -11.82 11.84 -16.74
CA GLU A 44 -11.35 13.08 -16.13
C GLU A 44 -10.19 12.73 -15.20
N LYS A 45 -9.13 13.55 -15.15
CA LYS A 45 -8.05 13.57 -14.12
C LYS A 45 -6.62 13.11 -14.49
N SER A 46 -6.08 13.49 -15.65
CA SER A 46 -4.61 13.46 -15.78
C SER A 46 -3.91 14.32 -14.72
N VAL A 47 -4.54 15.41 -14.28
CA VAL A 47 -4.01 16.38 -13.29
C VAL A 47 -3.93 15.81 -11.85
N PHE A 48 -4.73 14.80 -11.48
CA PHE A 48 -4.73 14.28 -10.09
C PHE A 48 -3.76 13.12 -9.87
N ILE A 49 -3.33 12.43 -10.94
CA ILE A 49 -2.46 11.25 -10.83
C ILE A 49 -1.07 11.65 -10.33
N GLU A 50 -0.51 12.76 -10.83
CA GLU A 50 0.83 13.22 -10.45
C GLU A 50 0.92 13.59 -8.97
N GLU A 51 -0.11 14.28 -8.45
CA GLU A 51 -0.21 14.63 -7.02
C GLU A 51 -0.35 13.38 -6.15
N GLU A 52 -1.20 12.43 -6.54
CA GLU A 52 -1.43 11.19 -5.80
C GLU A 52 -0.15 10.33 -5.72
N LEU A 53 0.56 10.19 -6.84
CA LEU A 53 1.84 9.49 -6.90
C LEU A 53 2.90 10.17 -6.04
N THR A 54 2.95 11.50 -6.05
CA THR A 54 3.89 12.28 -5.23
C THR A 54 3.61 12.06 -3.74
N ASN A 55 2.33 12.10 -3.33
CA ASN A 55 1.93 11.87 -1.95
C ASN A 55 2.29 10.45 -1.46
N ASP A 56 2.11 9.45 -2.31
CA ASP A 56 2.46 8.07 -1.97
C ASP A 56 3.97 7.87 -1.86
N LEU A 57 4.75 8.49 -2.74
CA LEU A 57 6.21 8.49 -2.63
C LEU A 57 6.68 9.15 -1.34
N MET A 58 6.12 10.33 -0.98
CA MET A 58 6.45 11.01 0.27
C MET A 58 6.12 10.15 1.49
N SER A 59 4.98 9.45 1.47
CA SER A 59 4.57 8.54 2.54
C SER A 59 5.52 7.34 2.69
N LEU A 60 5.99 6.77 1.57
CA LEU A 60 7.00 5.71 1.57
C LEU A 60 8.32 6.22 2.16
N ILE A 61 8.83 7.36 1.67
CA ILE A 61 10.09 7.95 2.15
C ILE A 61 10.03 8.20 3.66
N ALA A 62 8.93 8.75 4.15
CA ALA A 62 8.73 9.00 5.58
C ALA A 62 8.76 7.70 6.39
N SER A 63 8.04 6.66 5.94
CA SER A 63 8.02 5.33 6.58
C SER A 63 9.42 4.69 6.65
N PHE A 64 10.16 4.69 5.54
CA PHE A 64 11.52 4.13 5.51
C PHE A 64 12.50 4.94 6.35
N SER A 65 12.41 6.27 6.30
CA SER A 65 13.26 7.16 7.10
C SER A 65 13.06 6.88 8.59
N GLY A 66 11.80 6.79 9.06
CA GLY A 66 11.49 6.44 10.45
C GLY A 66 12.09 5.10 10.88
N LYS A 67 11.97 4.05 10.06
CA LYS A 67 12.59 2.74 10.33
C LYS A 67 14.11 2.83 10.41
N LEU A 68 14.75 3.55 9.48
CA LEU A 68 16.20 3.76 9.49
C LEU A 68 16.67 4.50 10.74
N TYR A 69 15.94 5.53 11.17
CA TYR A 69 16.22 6.22 12.44
C TYR A 69 16.07 5.28 13.64
N GLY A 70 15.03 4.45 13.66
CA GLY A 70 14.84 3.41 14.69
C GLY A 70 16.01 2.42 14.78
N LEU A 71 16.49 1.92 13.64
CA LEU A 71 17.63 1.01 13.58
C LEU A 71 18.93 1.65 14.11
N ARG A 72 19.18 2.92 13.75
CA ARG A 72 20.34 3.68 14.27
C ARG A 72 20.24 3.90 15.78
N ALA A 73 19.05 4.22 16.28
CA ALA A 73 18.81 4.40 17.70
C ALA A 73 19.06 3.09 18.49
N HIS A 74 18.63 1.94 17.95
CA HIS A 74 18.90 0.64 18.55
C HIS A 74 20.40 0.33 18.64
N LYS A 75 21.12 0.49 17.52
CA LYS A 75 22.57 0.24 17.46
C LYS A 75 23.34 1.15 18.43
N ASN A 76 22.95 2.41 18.56
CA ASN A 76 23.58 3.34 19.50
C ASN A 76 23.31 2.99 20.97
N LYS A 77 22.16 2.39 21.29
CA LYS A 77 21.87 1.89 22.64
C LYS A 77 22.72 0.65 22.98
N GLU A 78 22.88 -0.27 22.02
CA GLU A 78 23.74 -1.45 22.20
C GLU A 78 25.19 -1.05 22.49
N VAL A 79 25.76 -0.14 21.69
CA VAL A 79 27.14 0.35 21.89
C VAL A 79 27.31 1.03 23.26
N LYS A 80 26.31 1.78 23.74
CA LYS A 80 26.34 2.38 25.09
C LYS A 80 26.26 1.36 26.22
N ASN A 81 25.63 0.21 26.02
CA ASN A 81 25.49 -0.83 27.03
C ASN A 81 26.74 -1.72 27.15
N TYR A 82 27.50 -1.91 26.07
CA TYR A 82 28.78 -2.65 26.09
C TYR A 82 29.96 -1.82 26.64
N GLY A 83 29.81 -0.50 26.75
CA GLY A 83 30.80 0.40 27.33
C GLY A 83 30.60 0.67 28.83
N LYS A 84 29.75 -0.09 29.52
CA LYS A 84 29.52 -0.04 30.97
C LYS A 84 30.00 -1.32 31.64
#